data_AF-H2C353-F1
#
_entry.id   AF-H2C353-F1
#
_cell.length_a   1.000
_cell.length_b   1.000
_cell.length_c   1.000
_cell.angle_alpha   90.00
_cell.angle_beta   90.00
_cell.angle_gamma   90.00
#
_symmetry.space_group_name_H-M   'P 1'
#
loop_
_entity.id
_entity.type
_entity.pdbx_description
1 polymer ?
#
loop_
_entity_poly.entity_id
_entity_poly.type
_entity_poly.pdbx_seq_one_letter_code
_entity_poly.pdbx_strand_id
1 'polypeptide(L)'
;MGKHVLAIGDEEGLSSPLADSISLASLVRLKREGLNTSLQVVGLGADGELDPAYLLSRISKIASMGGLLEVGGLDRDMALLLEDVLANVNTEASRIPLLAFRGTYGEITIRQGLAKVFVSPLQAVSFTLDPEVVIRDSMTAKAVYESNSIDEADTSLNRLNLYTELDLERDIYAMFGEKASEIPPEVVKSLRSRRVQKRF
;
A
#
# COMPACT_ATOMS: atom_id res chain seq x y z
N MET A 1 2.28 -3.83 -6.75
CA MET A 1 1.40 -2.75 -6.22
C MET A 1 1.65 -2.57 -4.74
N GLY A 2 1.14 -1.49 -4.15
CA GLY A 2 1.20 -1.29 -2.71
C GLY A 2 0.46 -2.41 -1.97
N LYS A 3 0.80 -2.60 -0.70
CA LYS A 3 0.21 -3.67 0.14
C LYS A 3 -1.14 -3.29 0.73
N HIS A 4 -1.53 -2.02 0.68
CA HIS A 4 -2.83 -1.56 1.17
C HIS A 4 -3.98 -2.07 0.29
N VAL A 5 -3.67 -2.55 -0.92
CA VAL A 5 -4.62 -3.29 -1.77
C VAL A 5 -5.24 -4.51 -1.08
N LEU A 6 -4.57 -5.08 -0.06
CA LEU A 6 -5.08 -6.20 0.73
C LEU A 6 -5.97 -5.76 1.90
N ALA A 7 -6.05 -4.46 2.18
CA ALA A 7 -6.86 -3.90 3.27
C ALA A 7 -8.37 -3.96 2.93
N ILE A 8 -9.22 -4.04 3.95
CA ILE A 8 -10.68 -3.90 3.82
C ILE A 8 -11.02 -2.43 3.63
N GLY A 9 -10.40 -1.54 4.42
CA GLY A 9 -10.66 -0.10 4.46
C GLY A 9 -10.86 0.45 5.87
N ASP A 10 -11.09 -0.37 6.89
CA ASP A 10 -11.40 0.06 8.26
C ASP A 10 -10.19 0.04 9.21
N GLU A 11 -9.04 -0.42 8.74
CA GLU A 11 -7.82 -0.60 9.54
C GLU A 11 -7.26 0.73 10.09
N GLU A 12 -6.91 0.75 11.38
CA GLU A 12 -6.39 1.96 12.05
C GLU A 12 -5.05 2.45 11.47
N GLY A 13 -4.26 1.54 10.88
CA GLY A 13 -2.97 1.85 10.27
C GLY A 13 -3.02 2.26 8.79
N LEU A 14 -4.18 2.19 8.14
CA LEU A 14 -4.31 2.43 6.70
C LEU A 14 -4.22 3.93 6.38
N SER A 15 -3.07 4.39 5.86
CA SER A 15 -2.84 5.83 5.64
C SER A 15 -2.81 6.28 4.18
N SER A 16 -2.78 5.35 3.22
CA SER A 16 -2.81 5.68 1.78
C SER A 16 -3.66 4.68 0.96
N PRO A 17 -5.00 4.67 1.11
CA PRO A 17 -5.86 3.72 0.44
C PRO A 17 -6.19 4.06 -1.03
N LEU A 18 -6.07 5.32 -1.47
CA LEU A 18 -6.65 5.78 -2.74
C LEU A 18 -5.94 5.15 -3.94
N ALA A 19 -4.61 5.24 -4.02
CA ALA A 19 -3.83 4.75 -5.14
C ALA A 19 -3.97 3.23 -5.32
N ASP A 20 -3.93 2.47 -4.23
CA ASP A 20 -4.09 1.01 -4.25
C ASP A 20 -5.52 0.61 -4.66
N SER A 21 -6.53 1.36 -4.22
CA SER A 21 -7.93 1.12 -4.57
C SER A 21 -8.20 1.38 -6.06
N ILE A 22 -7.73 2.51 -6.59
CA ILE A 22 -7.85 2.86 -8.02
C ILE A 22 -7.11 1.82 -8.87
N SER A 23 -5.91 1.43 -8.44
CA SER A 23 -5.10 0.46 -9.18
C SER A 23 -5.78 -0.91 -9.23
N LEU A 24 -6.38 -1.38 -8.12
CA LEU A 24 -7.13 -2.65 -8.11
C LEU A 24 -8.38 -2.57 -8.98
N ALA A 25 -9.16 -1.49 -8.84
CA ALA A 25 -10.33 -1.26 -9.70
C ALA A 25 -9.96 -1.30 -11.19
N SER A 26 -8.85 -0.65 -11.55
CA SER A 26 -8.34 -0.62 -12.92
C SER A 26 -7.94 -2.01 -13.43
N LEU A 27 -7.22 -2.80 -12.62
CA LEU A 27 -6.86 -4.18 -12.99
C LEU A 27 -8.09 -5.07 -13.22
N VAL A 28 -9.14 -4.89 -12.41
CA VAL A 28 -10.41 -5.62 -12.57
C VAL A 28 -11.11 -5.19 -13.85
N ARG A 29 -11.19 -3.89 -14.15
CA ARG A 29 -11.82 -3.39 -15.37
C ARG A 29 -11.12 -3.95 -16.62
N LEU A 30 -9.79 -3.85 -16.67
CA LEU A 30 -8.99 -4.43 -17.76
C LEU A 30 -9.19 -5.94 -17.90
N LYS A 31 -9.32 -6.66 -16.78
CA LYS A 31 -9.61 -8.11 -16.81
C LYS A 31 -10.96 -8.41 -17.44
N ARG A 32 -11.99 -7.65 -17.07
CA ARG A 32 -13.35 -7.80 -17.62
C ARG A 32 -13.43 -7.45 -19.10
N GLU A 33 -12.53 -6.59 -19.58
CA GLU A 33 -12.34 -6.29 -21.00
C GLU A 33 -11.56 -7.38 -21.76
N GLY A 34 -11.15 -8.45 -21.09
CA GLY A 34 -10.50 -9.62 -21.69
C GLY A 34 -8.97 -9.59 -21.66
N LEU A 35 -8.36 -8.64 -20.96
CA LEU A 35 -6.91 -8.60 -20.79
C LEU A 35 -6.45 -9.54 -19.67
N ASN A 36 -5.28 -10.13 -19.85
CA ASN A 36 -4.64 -10.95 -18.82
C ASN A 36 -4.02 -10.04 -17.76
N THR A 37 -4.69 -9.90 -16.61
CA THR A 37 -4.20 -9.10 -15.48
C THR A 37 -3.99 -9.96 -14.24
N SER A 38 -3.01 -9.55 -13.42
CA SER A 38 -2.75 -10.10 -12.10
C SER A 38 -2.29 -8.99 -11.16
N LEU A 39 -2.50 -9.20 -9.86
CA LEU A 39 -2.06 -8.30 -8.80
C LEU A 39 -0.88 -8.92 -8.08
N GLN A 40 0.30 -8.30 -8.14
CA GLN A 40 1.44 -8.74 -7.33
C GLN A 40 1.64 -7.82 -6.12
N VAL A 41 1.68 -8.43 -4.93
CA VAL A 41 2.03 -7.78 -3.67
C VAL A 41 3.42 -8.23 -3.25
N VAL A 42 4.30 -7.27 -2.96
CA VAL A 42 5.70 -7.49 -2.58
C VAL A 42 5.98 -6.75 -1.28
N GLY A 43 6.82 -7.29 -0.41
CA GLY A 43 7.25 -6.57 0.80
C GLY A 43 6.12 -6.39 1.82
N LEU A 44 5.51 -7.49 2.26
CA LEU A 44 4.47 -7.45 3.29
C LEU A 44 4.94 -6.67 4.52
N GLY A 45 4.20 -5.64 4.92
CA GLY A 45 4.54 -4.79 6.07
C GLY A 45 5.76 -3.86 5.89
N ALA A 46 6.34 -3.77 4.69
CA ALA A 46 7.59 -3.03 4.44
C ALA A 46 7.56 -1.50 4.70
N ASP A 47 6.40 -0.88 4.91
CA ASP A 47 6.29 0.56 5.21
C ASP A 47 5.87 0.83 6.67
N GLY A 48 5.72 -0.24 7.47
CA GLY A 48 5.34 -0.16 8.87
C GLY A 48 3.88 0.22 9.13
N GLU A 49 3.00 0.23 8.12
CA GLU A 49 1.58 0.60 8.29
C GLU A 49 0.71 -0.57 8.74
N LEU A 50 0.88 -1.73 8.13
CA LEU A 50 0.06 -2.92 8.40
C LEU A 50 0.93 -4.09 8.87
N ASP A 51 0.41 -4.80 9.87
CA ASP A 51 1.04 -5.97 10.45
C ASP A 51 1.18 -7.11 9.42
N PRO A 52 2.36 -7.73 9.26
CA PRO A 52 2.57 -8.83 8.32
C PRO A 52 1.65 -10.05 8.56
N ALA A 53 1.35 -10.40 9.80
CA ALA A 53 0.45 -11.51 10.12
C ALA A 53 -0.99 -11.20 9.72
N TYR A 54 -1.43 -9.94 9.89
CA TYR A 54 -2.71 -9.49 9.36
C TYR A 54 -2.76 -9.64 7.83
N LEU A 55 -1.75 -9.15 7.11
CA LEU A 55 -1.67 -9.25 5.65
C LEU A 55 -1.66 -10.70 5.17
N LEU A 56 -0.93 -11.59 5.86
CA LEU A 56 -0.95 -13.03 5.58
C LEU A 56 -2.33 -13.64 5.78
N SER A 57 -3.08 -13.23 6.81
CA SER A 57 -4.47 -13.68 6.99
C SER A 57 -5.38 -13.25 5.84
N ARG A 58 -5.17 -12.05 5.27
CA ARG A 58 -5.89 -11.55 4.10
C ARG A 58 -5.57 -12.37 2.86
N ILE A 59 -4.30 -12.68 2.64
CA ILE A 59 -3.86 -13.56 1.55
C ILE A 59 -4.47 -14.96 1.72
N SER A 60 -4.48 -15.51 2.94
CA SER A 60 -5.09 -16.82 3.21
C SER A 60 -6.58 -16.84 2.86
N LYS A 61 -7.32 -15.77 3.18
CA LYS A 61 -8.74 -15.64 2.80
C LYS A 61 -8.90 -15.59 1.28
N ILE A 62 -8.10 -14.80 0.58
CA ILE A 62 -8.11 -14.72 -0.89
C ILE A 62 -7.76 -16.08 -1.52
N ALA A 63 -6.78 -16.79 -0.96
CA ALA A 63 -6.40 -18.13 -1.38
C ALA A 63 -7.54 -19.14 -1.21
N SER A 64 -8.29 -19.09 -0.09
CA SER A 64 -9.47 -19.96 0.11
C SER A 64 -10.59 -19.73 -0.90
N MET A 65 -10.62 -18.56 -1.55
CA MET A 65 -11.54 -18.25 -2.64
C MET A 65 -10.97 -18.59 -4.02
N GLY A 66 -9.81 -19.25 -4.08
CA GLY A 66 -9.11 -19.59 -5.33
C GLY A 66 -8.38 -18.41 -5.98
N GLY A 67 -8.14 -17.33 -5.24
CA GLY A 67 -7.53 -16.10 -5.77
C GLY A 67 -6.01 -16.03 -5.67
N LEU A 68 -5.34 -17.01 -5.06
CA LEU A 68 -3.88 -17.06 -5.03
C LEU A 68 -3.37 -17.77 -6.29
N LEU A 69 -2.67 -17.04 -7.14
CA LEU A 69 -2.16 -17.53 -8.43
C LEU A 69 -0.73 -18.05 -8.32
N GLU A 70 0.13 -17.33 -7.60
CA GLU A 70 1.54 -17.67 -7.45
C GLU A 70 2.10 -17.16 -6.11
N VAL A 71 3.06 -17.89 -5.56
CA VAL A 71 3.96 -17.41 -4.51
C VAL A 71 5.37 -17.42 -5.08
N GLY A 72 6.00 -16.26 -5.11
CA GLY A 72 7.35 -16.07 -5.62
C GLY A 72 8.19 -15.26 -4.63
N GLY A 73 9.25 -14.65 -5.14
CA GLY A 73 10.07 -13.76 -4.34
C GLY A 73 11.16 -13.10 -5.16
N LEU A 74 11.95 -12.28 -4.49
CA LEU A 74 13.19 -11.76 -5.06
C LEU A 74 14.14 -12.91 -5.37
N ASP A 75 14.73 -12.86 -6.55
CA ASP A 75 15.89 -13.65 -6.92
C ASP A 75 17.12 -12.76 -7.02
N ARG A 76 18.26 -13.37 -7.40
CA ARG A 76 19.54 -12.66 -7.49
C ARG A 76 19.52 -11.57 -8.56
N ASP A 77 18.89 -11.81 -9.70
CA ASP A 77 18.91 -10.89 -10.83
C ASP A 77 18.01 -9.68 -10.53
N MET A 78 16.82 -9.93 -9.96
CA MET A 78 15.93 -8.89 -9.48
C MET A 78 16.54 -8.08 -8.34
N ALA A 79 17.29 -8.72 -7.43
CA ALA A 79 17.99 -8.01 -6.36
C ALA A 79 19.06 -7.04 -6.90
N LEU A 80 19.81 -7.43 -7.94
CA LEU A 80 20.79 -6.56 -8.59
C LEU A 80 20.12 -5.37 -9.30
N LEU A 81 19.00 -5.61 -9.98
CA LEU A 81 18.22 -4.54 -10.60
C LEU A 81 17.68 -3.57 -9.54
N LEU A 82 17.16 -4.10 -8.43
CA LEU A 82 16.64 -3.30 -7.34
C LEU A 82 17.74 -2.46 -6.68
N GLU A 83 18.96 -2.98 -6.55
CA GLU A 83 20.13 -2.22 -6.07
C GLU A 83 20.43 -1.00 -6.95
N ASP A 84 20.43 -1.17 -8.28
CA ASP A 84 20.68 -0.07 -9.23
C ASP A 84 19.59 1.00 -9.18
N VAL A 85 18.31 0.60 -9.12
CA VAL A 85 17.19 1.54 -8.98
C VAL A 85 17.27 2.29 -7.65
N LEU A 86 17.55 1.60 -6.54
CA LEU A 86 17.63 2.19 -5.21
C LEU A 86 18.88 3.06 -5.01
N ALA A 87 19.89 2.96 -5.87
CA ALA A 87 21.00 3.91 -5.87
C ALA A 87 20.55 5.32 -6.29
N ASN A 88 19.46 5.43 -7.06
CA ASN A 88 18.97 6.67 -7.64
C ASN A 88 17.65 7.17 -7.02
N VAL A 89 17.00 6.37 -6.15
CA VAL A 89 15.71 6.72 -5.53
C VAL A 89 15.84 6.80 -4.02
N ASN A 90 15.36 7.91 -3.46
CA ASN A 90 15.26 8.06 -2.02
C ASN A 90 13.94 7.44 -1.52
N THR A 91 14.01 6.20 -1.05
CA THR A 91 12.88 5.48 -0.47
C THR A 91 13.37 4.55 0.63
N GLU A 92 12.71 4.60 1.79
CA GLU A 92 13.03 3.72 2.93
C GLU A 92 12.25 2.40 2.85
N ALA A 93 10.95 2.47 2.56
CA ALA A 93 10.08 1.30 2.50
C ALA A 93 10.43 0.34 1.34
N SER A 94 10.77 0.87 0.16
CA SER A 94 11.10 0.03 -1.00
C SER A 94 12.47 -0.64 -0.89
N ARG A 95 13.30 -0.25 0.09
CA ARG A 95 14.58 -0.93 0.41
C ARG A 95 14.37 -2.20 1.23
N ILE A 96 13.26 -2.31 1.97
CA ILE A 96 13.03 -3.43 2.90
C ILE A 96 13.08 -4.80 2.21
N PRO A 97 12.44 -5.03 1.05
CA PRO A 97 12.52 -6.33 0.38
C PRO A 97 13.95 -6.74 0.03
N LEU A 98 14.77 -5.78 -0.43
CA LEU A 98 16.19 -6.01 -0.73
C LEU A 98 16.99 -6.32 0.53
N LEU A 99 16.77 -5.57 1.62
CA LEU A 99 17.43 -5.82 2.90
C LEU A 99 17.10 -7.23 3.43
N ALA A 100 15.84 -7.62 3.38
CA ALA A 100 15.39 -8.96 3.74
C ALA A 100 16.08 -10.04 2.88
N PHE A 101 16.13 -9.84 1.56
CA PHE A 101 16.78 -10.77 0.64
C PHE A 101 18.30 -10.89 0.90
N ARG A 102 18.95 -9.81 1.33
CA ARG A 102 20.37 -9.78 1.72
C ARG A 102 20.63 -10.30 3.15
N GLY A 103 19.60 -10.75 3.86
CA GLY A 103 19.73 -11.43 5.15
C GLY A 103 19.57 -10.52 6.38
N THR A 104 19.12 -9.27 6.22
CA THR A 104 18.77 -8.42 7.36
C THR A 104 17.59 -9.05 8.11
N TYR A 105 17.73 -9.18 9.43
CA TYR A 105 16.70 -9.71 10.31
C TYR A 105 16.62 -8.89 11.61
N GLY A 106 15.42 -8.44 11.97
CA GLY A 106 15.18 -7.65 13.18
C GLY A 106 14.51 -6.30 12.91
N GLU A 107 14.34 -5.51 13.95
CA GLU A 107 13.68 -4.21 13.87
C GLU A 107 14.60 -3.15 13.25
N ILE A 108 14.08 -2.43 12.25
CA ILE A 108 14.71 -1.21 11.74
C ILE A 108 13.73 -0.05 11.83
N THR A 109 14.27 1.15 11.91
CA THR A 109 13.47 2.38 11.94
C THR A 109 13.42 2.99 10.55
N ILE A 110 12.24 3.44 10.15
CA ILE A 110 11.99 4.11 8.88
C ILE A 110 11.23 5.43 9.09
N ARG A 111 11.06 6.22 8.01
CA ARG A 111 10.38 7.52 7.99
C ARG A 111 11.04 8.47 8.99
N GLN A 112 12.37 8.59 8.88
CA GLN A 112 13.20 9.45 9.73
C GLN A 112 13.02 9.23 11.25
N GLY A 113 12.65 8.03 11.69
CA GLY A 113 12.44 7.75 13.12
C GLY A 113 11.00 7.44 13.51
N LEU A 114 10.04 7.70 12.61
CA LEU A 114 8.62 7.75 12.98
C LEU A 114 7.90 6.41 12.93
N ALA A 115 8.45 5.42 12.24
CA ALA A 115 7.88 4.08 12.13
C ALA A 115 8.96 3.01 12.28
N LYS A 116 8.54 1.82 12.68
CA LYS A 116 9.39 0.65 12.88
C LYS A 116 8.90 -0.50 12.02
N VAL A 117 9.83 -1.24 11.45
CA VAL A 117 9.55 -2.42 10.63
C VAL A 117 10.41 -3.57 11.12
N PHE A 118 9.79 -4.71 11.40
CA PHE A 118 10.53 -5.94 11.63
C PHE A 118 10.86 -6.61 10.29
N VAL A 119 12.14 -6.56 9.91
CA VAL A 119 12.65 -7.16 8.68
C VAL A 119 12.87 -8.65 8.91
N SER A 120 12.38 -9.46 7.98
CA SER A 120 12.60 -10.90 7.92
C SER A 120 12.57 -11.38 6.47
N PRO A 121 12.96 -12.63 6.15
CA PRO A 121 12.84 -13.17 4.80
C PRO A 121 11.44 -13.06 4.18
N LEU A 122 10.38 -12.93 5.00
CA LEU A 122 9.01 -12.73 4.52
C LEU A 122 8.87 -11.50 3.63
N GLN A 123 9.61 -10.42 3.89
CA GLN A 123 9.54 -9.20 3.09
C GLN A 123 10.15 -9.37 1.69
N ALA A 124 10.92 -10.43 1.44
CA ALA A 124 11.42 -10.76 0.10
C ALA A 124 10.45 -11.65 -0.71
N VAL A 125 9.36 -12.11 -0.09
CA VAL A 125 8.33 -12.94 -0.74
C VAL A 125 7.33 -12.05 -1.48
N SER A 126 6.86 -12.54 -2.63
CA SER A 126 5.78 -11.94 -3.39
C SER A 126 4.59 -12.89 -3.54
N PHE A 127 3.40 -12.31 -3.60
CA PHE A 127 2.16 -13.05 -3.82
C PHE A 127 1.46 -12.47 -5.04
N THR A 128 1.22 -13.31 -6.04
CA THR A 128 0.44 -12.96 -7.23
C THR A 128 -0.98 -13.45 -7.03
N LEU A 129 -1.93 -12.52 -7.15
CA LEU A 129 -3.33 -12.71 -6.82
C LEU A 129 -4.23 -12.37 -8.01
N ASP A 130 -5.39 -13.00 -8.05
CA ASP A 130 -6.45 -12.66 -9.00
C ASP A 130 -7.17 -11.37 -8.54
N PRO A 131 -7.08 -10.25 -9.29
CA PRO A 131 -7.74 -9.00 -8.92
C PRO A 131 -9.27 -9.14 -8.81
N GLU A 132 -9.91 -10.02 -9.60
CA GLU A 132 -11.36 -10.27 -9.53
C GLU A 132 -11.77 -10.98 -8.24
N VAL A 133 -10.85 -11.71 -7.61
CA VAL A 133 -11.11 -12.33 -6.31
C VAL A 133 -10.80 -11.32 -5.19
N VAL A 134 -9.70 -10.56 -5.31
CA VAL A 134 -9.28 -9.56 -4.31
C VAL A 134 -10.35 -8.49 -4.14
N ILE A 135 -10.91 -7.95 -5.24
CA ILE A 135 -11.91 -6.87 -5.18
C ILE A 135 -13.19 -7.30 -4.44
N ARG A 136 -13.52 -8.60 -4.38
CA ARG A 136 -14.72 -9.09 -3.66
C ARG A 136 -14.67 -8.78 -2.18
N ASP A 137 -13.49 -8.59 -1.61
CA ASP A 137 -13.26 -8.34 -0.18
C ASP A 137 -12.61 -6.97 0.10
N SER A 138 -12.51 -6.10 -0.91
CA SER A 138 -11.98 -4.74 -0.77
C SER A 138 -13.14 -3.74 -0.85
N MET A 139 -13.48 -3.10 0.27
CA MET A 139 -14.53 -2.08 0.30
C MET A 139 -14.11 -0.83 -0.48
N THR A 140 -12.85 -0.43 -0.32
CA THR A 140 -12.30 0.77 -0.94
C THR A 140 -12.21 0.65 -2.46
N ALA A 141 -11.72 -0.48 -2.99
CA ALA A 141 -11.65 -0.70 -4.43
C ALA A 141 -13.04 -0.78 -5.08
N LYS A 142 -14.03 -1.39 -4.40
CA LYS A 142 -15.43 -1.38 -4.86
C LYS A 142 -15.99 0.03 -4.93
N ALA A 143 -15.70 0.88 -3.93
CA ALA A 143 -16.22 2.23 -3.85
C ALA A 143 -15.71 3.14 -4.98
N VAL A 144 -14.48 2.91 -5.46
CA VAL A 144 -13.87 3.71 -6.52
C VAL A 144 -14.00 3.09 -7.91
N TYR A 145 -14.63 1.91 -8.04
CA TYR A 145 -14.63 1.14 -9.29
C TYR A 145 -15.26 1.88 -10.48
N GLU A 146 -16.29 2.69 -10.22
CA GLU A 146 -17.00 3.47 -11.25
C GLU A 146 -16.46 4.91 -11.42
N SER A 147 -15.42 5.29 -10.67
CA SER A 147 -14.84 6.64 -10.72
C SER A 147 -14.09 6.86 -12.04
N ASN A 148 -14.24 8.06 -12.62
CA ASN A 148 -13.58 8.46 -13.88
C ASN A 148 -12.46 9.49 -13.66
N SER A 149 -12.22 9.88 -12.41
CA SER A 149 -11.12 10.76 -12.03
C SER A 149 -10.62 10.43 -10.63
N ILE A 150 -9.41 10.91 -10.31
CA ILE A 150 -8.83 10.77 -8.97
C ILE A 150 -9.71 11.50 -7.94
N ASP A 151 -10.23 12.69 -8.26
CA ASP A 151 -11.13 13.45 -7.39
C ASP A 151 -12.46 12.72 -7.11
N GLU A 152 -13.03 12.04 -8.11
CA GLU A 152 -14.23 11.21 -7.91
C GLU A 152 -13.94 10.00 -7.02
N ALA A 153 -12.80 9.34 -7.22
CA ALA A 153 -12.39 8.20 -6.41
C ALA A 153 -12.16 8.62 -4.95
N ASP A 154 -11.47 9.73 -4.74
CA ASP A 154 -11.22 10.34 -3.44
C ASP A 154 -12.53 10.68 -2.72
N THR A 155 -13.47 11.33 -3.44
CA THR A 155 -14.82 11.63 -2.92
C THR A 155 -15.56 10.36 -2.51
N SER A 156 -15.45 9.27 -3.28
CA SER A 156 -16.06 7.98 -2.94
C SER A 156 -15.49 7.37 -1.66
N LEU A 157 -14.16 7.46 -1.44
CA LEU A 157 -13.54 7.00 -0.19
C LEU A 157 -13.89 7.89 1.00
N ASN A 158 -13.97 9.21 0.78
CA ASN A 158 -14.38 10.20 1.78
C ASN A 158 -15.81 9.91 2.29
N ARG A 159 -16.74 9.47 1.41
CA ARG A 159 -18.10 9.04 1.80
C ARG A 159 -18.12 7.81 2.71
N LEU A 160 -17.03 7.02 2.73
CA LEU A 160 -16.83 5.93 3.67
C LEU A 160 -16.10 6.37 4.95
N ASN A 161 -15.96 7.68 5.17
CA ASN A 161 -15.19 8.29 6.26
C ASN A 161 -13.71 7.87 6.25
N LEU A 162 -13.15 7.64 5.05
CA LEU A 162 -11.73 7.36 4.87
C LEU A 162 -11.01 8.63 4.44
N TYR A 163 -10.00 8.99 5.22
CA TYR A 163 -9.07 10.05 4.89
C TYR A 163 -7.98 9.50 3.98
N THR A 164 -7.78 10.09 2.82
CA THR A 164 -6.86 9.58 1.81
C THR A 164 -5.52 10.30 1.82
N GLU A 165 -4.56 9.76 1.08
CA GLU A 165 -3.32 10.45 0.78
C GLU A 165 -3.54 11.77 0.01
N LEU A 166 -4.59 11.90 -0.81
CA LEU A 166 -4.89 13.14 -1.53
C LEU A 166 -5.47 14.21 -0.60
N ASP A 167 -6.29 13.81 0.38
CA ASP A 167 -6.77 14.73 1.42
C ASP A 167 -5.60 15.31 2.22
N LEU A 168 -4.62 14.47 2.54
CA LEU A 168 -3.39 14.89 3.22
C LEU A 168 -2.61 15.90 2.38
N GLU A 169 -2.41 15.63 1.10
CA GLU A 169 -1.72 16.54 0.18
C GLU A 169 -2.44 17.90 0.07
N ARG A 170 -3.78 17.89 -0.01
CA ARG A 170 -4.60 19.12 -0.05
C ARG A 170 -4.54 19.91 1.25
N ASP A 171 -4.63 19.24 2.41
CA ASP A 171 -4.51 19.89 3.72
C ASP A 171 -3.12 20.52 3.90
N ILE A 172 -2.07 19.80 3.50
CA ILE A 172 -0.69 20.29 3.48
C ILE A 172 -0.57 21.53 2.59
N TYR A 173 -1.08 21.46 1.36
CA TYR A 173 -1.04 22.58 0.42
C TYR A 173 -1.81 23.78 0.95
N ALA A 174 -2.97 23.58 1.58
CA ALA A 174 -3.75 24.66 2.18
C ALA A 174 -3.00 25.37 3.34
N MET A 175 -2.15 24.64 4.08
CA MET A 175 -1.38 25.18 5.20
C MET A 175 -0.05 25.82 4.79
N PHE A 176 0.61 25.28 3.76
CA PHE A 176 2.02 25.62 3.43
C PHE A 176 2.24 26.04 1.97
N GLY A 177 1.22 25.96 1.12
CA GLY A 177 1.32 26.26 -0.32
C GLY A 177 2.37 25.40 -1.02
N GLU A 178 3.16 26.03 -1.88
CA GLU A 178 4.24 25.37 -2.63
C GLU A 178 5.42 24.90 -1.76
N LYS A 179 5.48 25.30 -0.48
CA LYS A 179 6.52 24.85 0.47
C LYS A 179 6.19 23.51 1.14
N ALA A 180 5.27 22.74 0.56
CA ALA A 180 4.84 21.44 1.08
C ALA A 180 6.00 20.44 1.30
N SER A 181 7.09 20.56 0.53
CA SER A 181 8.30 19.73 0.66
C SER A 181 9.16 20.06 1.89
N GLU A 182 8.95 21.21 2.54
CA GLU A 182 9.72 21.67 3.70
C GLU A 182 9.02 21.35 5.03
N ILE A 183 7.91 20.59 4.99
CA ILE A 183 7.08 20.34 6.18
C ILE A 183 7.78 19.35 7.13
N PRO A 184 7.87 19.67 8.43
CA PRO A 184 8.38 18.74 9.42
C PRO A 184 7.55 17.44 9.45
N PRO A 185 8.18 16.26 9.51
CA PRO A 185 7.49 14.97 9.58
C PRO A 185 6.42 14.90 10.70
N GLU A 186 6.60 15.69 11.75
CA GLU A 186 5.76 15.70 12.95
C GLU A 186 4.40 16.36 12.67
N VAL A 187 4.39 17.34 11.76
CA VAL A 187 3.17 18.00 11.29
C VAL A 187 2.38 17.01 10.43
N VAL A 188 3.04 16.28 9.54
CA VAL A 188 2.41 15.24 8.71
C VAL A 188 1.78 14.15 9.59
N LYS A 189 2.52 13.69 10.61
CA LYS A 189 2.03 12.70 11.58
C LYS A 189 0.82 13.23 12.37
N SER A 190 0.84 14.49 12.79
CA SER A 190 -0.27 15.14 13.48
C SER A 190 -1.53 15.23 12.61
N LEU A 191 -1.39 15.61 11.34
CA LEU A 191 -2.51 15.69 10.39
C LEU A 191 -3.16 14.33 10.17
N ARG A 192 -2.34 13.29 9.95
CA ARG A 192 -2.81 11.90 9.84
C ARG A 192 -3.56 11.46 11.09
N SER A 193 -3.01 11.74 12.27
CA SER A 193 -3.59 11.31 13.56
C SER A 193 -4.90 12.04 13.91
N ARG A 194 -5.01 13.33 13.58
CA ARG A 194 -6.16 14.18 13.92
C ARG A 194 -7.46 13.78 13.22
N ARG A 195 -7.38 13.11 12.07
CA ARG A 195 -8.58 12.78 11.27
C ARG A 195 -8.99 11.31 11.30
N VAL A 196 -8.12 10.40 11.77
CA VAL A 196 -8.55 9.07 12.27
C VAL A 196 -9.53 9.22 13.45
N GLN A 197 -9.42 10.29 14.25
CA GLN A 197 -10.31 10.57 15.39
C GLN A 197 -11.68 11.16 15.03
N LYS A 198 -11.92 11.60 13.79
CA LYS A 198 -13.26 12.08 13.36
C LYS A 198 -14.25 10.94 13.02
N ARG A 199 -13.89 9.69 13.34
CA ARG A 199 -14.71 8.48 13.14
C ARG A 199 -15.94 8.35 14.09
N PHE A 200 -16.40 9.43 14.72
CA PHE A 200 -17.56 9.44 15.63
C PHE A 200 -18.51 10.59 15.34
#